data_AF-A0A933MJU4-F1
#
_entry.id   AF-A0A933MJU4-F1
#
_cell.length_a   1.000
_cell.length_b   1.000
_cell.length_c   1.000
_cell.angle_alpha   90.00
_cell.angle_beta   90.00
_cell.angle_gamma   90.00
#
_symmetry.space_group_name_H-M   'P 1'
#
loop_
_entity.id
_entity.type
_entity.pdbx_description
1 polymer ?
#
loop_
_entity_poly.entity_id
_entity_poly.type
_entity_poly.pdbx_seq_one_letter_code
_entity_poly.pdbx_strand_id
1 'polypeptide(L)'
;MDLRALEVFCKIVELRSFSRAAEAVFLTQPTVSGHIKALADHAVDPASLRVVLEVTGNEAVRQALKAGAGIAVISRRAIEDDIRSRAVTPLRIQGVRLMREFFLVTHKSRSRSPLGKAFLSFLQQAAKAAG
;
A
#
# COMPACT_ATOMS: atom_id res chain seq x y z
N MET A 1 -9.06 5.55 11.55
CA MET A 1 -7.68 5.03 11.51
C MET A 1 -7.14 5.14 10.09
N ASP A 2 -6.02 5.84 9.90
CA ASP A 2 -5.29 5.87 8.64
C ASP A 2 -4.46 4.58 8.51
N LEU A 3 -4.61 3.85 7.40
CA LEU A 3 -3.84 2.62 7.15
C LEU A 3 -2.33 2.86 7.03
N ARG A 4 -1.93 4.12 6.84
CA ARG A 4 -0.53 4.52 6.91
C ARG A 4 0.11 4.24 8.27
N ALA A 5 -0.70 4.12 9.33
CA ALA A 5 -0.20 3.68 10.63
C ALA A 5 0.26 2.21 10.61
N LEU A 6 -0.51 1.35 9.93
CA LEU A 6 -0.17 -0.07 9.78
C LEU A 6 1.04 -0.29 8.87
N GLU A 7 1.13 0.44 7.76
CA GLU A 7 2.31 0.42 6.88
C GLU A 7 3.59 0.82 7.62
N VAL A 8 3.52 1.93 8.38
CA VAL A 8 4.62 2.41 9.22
C VAL A 8 5.01 1.36 10.26
N PHE A 9 4.04 0.71 10.90
CA PHE A 9 4.32 -0.37 11.83
C PHE A 9 5.04 -1.55 11.17
N CYS A 10 4.55 -2.04 10.04
CA CYS A 10 5.20 -3.13 9.32
C CYS A 10 6.67 -2.79 8.99
N LYS A 11 6.96 -1.54 8.58
CA LYS A 11 8.35 -1.12 8.31
C LYS A 11 9.22 -1.00 9.56
N ILE A 12 8.66 -0.61 10.71
CA ILE A 12 9.42 -0.62 11.97
C ILE A 12 9.78 -2.06 12.36
N VAL A 13 8.85 -3.00 12.21
CA VAL A 13 9.09 -4.43 12.53
C VAL A 13 10.14 -5.02 11.59
N GLU A 14 10.01 -4.80 10.28
CA GLU A 14 10.93 -5.29 9.26
C GLU A 14 12.36 -4.76 9.48
N LEU A 15 12.51 -3.45 9.70
CA LEU A 15 13.82 -2.82 9.83
C LEU A 15 14.35 -2.78 11.27
N ARG A 16 13.53 -3.21 12.23
CA ARG A 16 13.78 -3.19 13.68
C ARG A 16 14.28 -1.82 14.18
N SER A 17 13.84 -0.74 13.54
CA SER A 17 14.33 0.61 13.80
C SER A 17 13.34 1.69 13.35
N PHE A 18 13.01 2.59 14.27
CA PHE A 18 12.14 3.75 13.99
C PHE A 18 12.77 4.72 12.98
N SER A 19 14.07 5.01 13.12
CA SER A 19 14.77 5.94 12.22
C SER A 19 14.87 5.37 10.80
N ARG A 20 15.24 4.09 10.66
CA ARG A 20 15.32 3.45 9.34
C ARG A 20 13.94 3.28 8.69
N ALA A 21 12.90 3.01 9.49
CA ALA A 21 11.53 2.95 8.98
C ALA A 21 11.05 4.33 8.49
N ALA A 22 11.36 5.40 9.22
CA ALA A 22 11.04 6.76 8.82
C ALA A 22 11.68 7.12 7.47
N GLU A 23 12.96 6.80 7.28
CA GLU A 23 13.64 6.95 5.99
C GLU A 23 12.96 6.10 4.88
N ALA A 24 12.65 4.84 5.17
CA ALA A 24 12.05 3.91 4.20
C ALA A 24 10.63 4.31 3.75
N VAL A 25 9.85 4.97 4.61
CA VAL A 25 8.49 5.44 4.29
C VAL A 25 8.42 6.94 3.97
N PHE A 26 9.58 7.60 3.84
CA PHE A 26 9.70 9.04 3.56
C PHE A 26 8.92 9.92 4.55
N LEU A 27 8.96 9.57 5.83
CA LEU A 27 8.35 10.32 6.93
C LEU A 27 9.42 10.77 7.92
N THR A 28 9.08 11.73 8.76
CA THR A 28 9.92 12.07 9.91
C THR A 28 9.72 11.05 11.02
N GLN A 29 10.76 10.80 11.82
CA GLN A 29 10.68 9.88 12.95
C GLN A 29 9.56 10.26 13.96
N PRO A 30 9.31 11.55 14.27
CA PRO A 30 8.15 11.94 15.09
C PRO A 30 6.80 11.54 14.48
N THR A 31 6.62 11.66 13.15
CA THR A 31 5.40 11.21 12.47
C THR A 31 5.23 9.69 12.57
N VAL A 32 6.33 8.94 12.42
CA VAL A 32 6.34 7.48 12.58
C VAL A 32 5.95 7.06 14.00
N SER A 33 6.49 7.71 15.02
CA SER A 33 6.08 7.46 16.41
C SER A 33 4.62 7.81 16.68
N GLY A 34 4.12 8.90 16.10
CA GLY A 34 2.70 9.28 16.18
C GLY A 34 1.77 8.23 15.57
N HIS A 35 2.17 7.62 14.45
CA HIS A 35 1.43 6.53 13.82
C HIS A 35 1.38 5.27 14.70
N ILE A 36 2.48 4.91 15.37
CA ILE A 36 2.49 3.80 16.33
C ILE A 36 1.58 4.08 17.53
N LYS A 37 1.61 5.30 18.06
CA LYS A 37 0.71 5.70 19.15
C LYS A 37 -0.76 5.58 18.73
N ALA A 38 -1.10 6.02 17.52
CA ALA A 38 -2.45 5.89 16.99
C ALA A 38 -2.94 4.43 16.88
N LEU A 39 -2.04 3.46 16.63
CA LEU A 39 -2.38 2.02 16.68
C LEU A 39 -2.66 1.57 18.12
N ALA A 40 -1.79 1.97 19.06
CA ALA A 40 -1.94 1.65 20.48
C ALA A 40 -3.25 2.23 21.06
N ASP A 41 -3.63 3.45 20.66
CA ASP A 41 -4.88 4.11 21.07
C ASP A 41 -6.14 3.33 20.62
N HIS A 42 -6.02 2.43 19.63
CA HIS A 42 -7.10 1.55 19.18
C HIS A 42 -6.98 0.13 19.76
N ALA A 43 -6.32 -0.02 20.92
CA ALA A 43 -6.14 -1.27 21.65
C ALA A 43 -5.36 -2.37 20.90
N VAL A 44 -4.57 -1.99 19.88
CA VAL A 44 -3.63 -2.90 19.24
C VAL A 44 -2.23 -2.58 19.76
N ASP A 45 -1.71 -3.39 20.69
CA ASP A 45 -0.29 -3.35 21.04
C ASP A 45 0.51 -3.98 19.90
N PRO A 46 1.31 -3.20 19.15
CA PRO A 46 2.03 -3.75 18.02
C PRO A 46 3.12 -4.76 18.44
N ALA A 47 3.63 -4.69 19.68
CA ALA A 47 4.59 -5.67 20.21
C ALA A 47 3.93 -7.02 20.54
N SER A 48 2.62 -7.05 20.75
CA SER A 48 1.84 -8.27 20.99
C SER A 48 1.50 -9.04 19.70
N LEU A 49 1.75 -8.45 18.53
CA LEU A 49 1.41 -9.07 17.25
C LEU A 49 2.42 -10.17 16.88
N ARG A 50 1.90 -11.39 16.68
CA ARG A 50 2.68 -12.51 16.17
C ARG A 50 2.75 -12.44 14.65
N VAL A 51 3.95 -12.25 14.10
CA VAL A 51 4.18 -12.35 12.65
C VAL A 51 4.05 -13.82 12.24
N VAL A 52 3.00 -14.13 11.47
CA VAL A 52 2.72 -15.50 10.98
C VAL A 52 3.12 -15.71 9.53
N LEU A 53 3.26 -14.63 8.75
CA LEU A 53 3.57 -14.67 7.33
C LEU A 53 4.20 -13.33 6.91
N GLU A 54 5.30 -13.41 6.16
CA GLU A 54 5.88 -12.29 5.43
C GLU A 54 5.89 -12.63 3.94
N VAL A 55 5.24 -11.79 3.13
CA VAL A 55 5.14 -11.96 1.69
C VAL A 55 5.43 -10.66 0.97
N THR A 56 6.25 -10.74 -0.07
CA THR A 56 6.65 -9.59 -0.87
C THR A 56 5.87 -9.57 -2.18
N GLY A 57 5.18 -8.47 -2.46
CA GLY A 57 4.50 -8.23 -3.73
C GLY A 57 3.04 -8.66 -3.79
N ASN A 58 2.32 -8.08 -4.76
CA ASN A 58 0.85 -8.19 -4.85
C ASN A 58 0.36 -9.61 -5.16
N GLU A 59 1.09 -10.37 -5.97
CA GLU A 59 0.69 -11.73 -6.33
C GLU A 59 0.83 -12.71 -5.16
N ALA A 60 1.88 -12.58 -4.34
CA ALA A 60 2.02 -13.41 -3.14
C ALA A 60 0.89 -13.14 -2.14
N VAL A 61 0.54 -11.86 -1.94
CA VAL A 61 -0.62 -11.46 -1.12
C VAL A 61 -1.93 -12.03 -1.69
N ARG A 62 -2.14 -11.95 -3.00
CA ARG A 62 -3.32 -12.50 -3.68
C ARG A 62 -3.44 -14.01 -3.49
N GLN A 63 -2.35 -14.77 -3.66
CA GLN A 63 -2.37 -16.22 -3.48
C GLN A 63 -2.59 -16.60 -2.01
N ALA A 64 -1.97 -15.90 -1.06
CA ALA A 64 -2.19 -16.13 0.37
C ALA A 64 -3.66 -15.89 0.76
N LEU A 65 -4.30 -14.87 0.17
CA LEU A 65 -5.72 -14.58 0.37
C LEU A 65 -6.60 -15.75 -0.12
N LYS A 66 -6.33 -16.27 -1.32
CA LYS A 66 -7.06 -17.41 -1.92
C LYS A 66 -6.83 -18.72 -1.16
N ALA A 67 -5.68 -18.87 -0.52
CA ALA A 67 -5.37 -19.99 0.35
C ALA A 67 -5.98 -19.87 1.76
N GLY A 68 -6.67 -18.77 2.08
CA GLY A 68 -7.31 -18.56 3.37
C GLY A 68 -6.36 -18.13 4.49
N ALA A 69 -5.18 -17.60 4.17
CA ALA A 69 -4.18 -17.18 5.16
C ALA A 69 -4.63 -15.96 6.01
N GLY A 70 -5.65 -15.21 5.57
CA GLY A 70 -6.17 -14.08 6.32
C GLY A 70 -6.91 -13.06 5.44
N ILE A 71 -6.87 -11.79 5.87
CA ILE A 71 -7.45 -10.64 5.17
C ILE A 71 -6.31 -9.73 4.70
N ALA A 72 -6.45 -9.11 3.53
CA ALA A 72 -5.46 -8.18 2.99
C ALA A 72 -6.09 -6.86 2.53
N VAL A 73 -5.30 -5.79 2.60
CA VAL A 73 -5.61 -4.52 1.93
C VAL A 73 -4.82 -4.47 0.63
N ILE A 74 -5.52 -4.55 -0.49
CA ILE A 74 -4.92 -4.51 -1.83
C ILE A 74 -5.80 -3.69 -2.77
N SER A 75 -5.22 -3.15 -3.84
CA SER A 75 -5.98 -2.44 -4.87
C SER A 75 -7.10 -3.33 -5.40
N ARG A 76 -8.34 -2.83 -5.41
CA ARG A 76 -9.48 -3.53 -5.99
C ARG A 76 -9.21 -3.96 -7.44
N ARG A 77 -8.55 -3.10 -8.21
CA ARG A 77 -8.18 -3.37 -9.62
C ARG A 77 -7.26 -4.58 -9.76
N ALA A 78 -6.42 -4.84 -8.76
CA ALA A 78 -5.56 -6.02 -8.78
C ALA A 78 -6.41 -7.28 -8.69
N ILE A 79 -7.40 -7.34 -7.79
CA ILE A 79 -8.17 -8.54 -7.48
C ILE A 79 -9.57 -8.61 -8.14
N GLU A 80 -9.80 -7.82 -9.19
CA GLU A 80 -11.11 -7.73 -9.87
C GLU A 80 -11.58 -9.07 -10.44
N ASP A 81 -10.68 -9.83 -11.08
CA ASP A 81 -11.00 -11.14 -11.65
C ASP A 81 -11.24 -12.21 -10.56
N ASP A 82 -10.53 -12.12 -9.42
CA ASP A 82 -10.76 -12.99 -8.28
C ASP A 82 -12.10 -12.69 -7.59
N ILE A 83 -12.52 -11.41 -7.54
CA ILE A 83 -13.88 -11.05 -7.10
C ILE A 83 -14.91 -11.63 -8.06
N ARG A 84 -14.70 -11.45 -9.37
CA ARG A 84 -15.65 -11.90 -10.40
C ARG A 84 -15.86 -13.41 -10.38
N SER A 85 -14.77 -14.16 -10.20
CA SER A 85 -14.78 -15.61 -10.06
C SER A 85 -15.19 -16.11 -8.67
N ARG A 86 -15.48 -15.20 -7.72
CA ARG A 86 -15.79 -15.50 -6.31
C ARG A 86 -14.68 -16.23 -5.55
N ALA A 87 -13.44 -16.17 -6.04
CA ALA A 87 -12.27 -16.67 -5.33
C ALA A 87 -11.91 -15.79 -4.12
N VAL A 88 -12.34 -14.53 -4.12
CA VAL A 88 -12.10 -13.55 -3.06
C VAL A 88 -13.36 -12.71 -2.83
N THR A 89 -13.67 -12.41 -1.56
CA THR A 89 -14.80 -11.54 -1.20
C THR A 89 -14.30 -10.19 -0.66
N PRO A 90 -14.74 -9.05 -1.22
CA PRO A 90 -14.32 -7.74 -0.73
C PRO A 90 -15.04 -7.38 0.59
N LEU A 91 -14.28 -6.95 1.60
CA LEU A 91 -14.80 -6.41 2.85
C LEU A 91 -14.89 -4.88 2.78
N ARG A 92 -16.08 -4.31 2.95
CA ARG A 92 -16.28 -2.85 3.04
C ARG A 92 -16.27 -2.42 4.49
N ILE A 93 -15.37 -1.49 4.82
CA ILE A 93 -15.28 -0.90 6.16
C ILE A 93 -16.02 0.45 6.13
N GLN A 94 -17.03 0.60 6.98
CA GLN A 94 -17.79 1.85 7.07
C GLN A 94 -16.89 3.01 7.50
N GLY A 95 -17.09 4.19 6.89
CA GLY A 95 -16.31 5.40 7.21
C GLY A 95 -14.86 5.40 6.71
N VAL A 96 -14.41 4.35 5.99
CA VAL A 96 -13.04 4.26 5.47
C VAL A 96 -13.07 4.28 3.94
N ARG A 97 -12.44 5.31 3.35
CA ARG A 97 -12.23 5.41 1.89
C ARG A 97 -10.74 5.50 1.60
N LEU A 98 -10.19 4.46 0.99
CA LEU A 98 -8.79 4.38 0.60
C LEU A 98 -8.65 4.77 -0.86
N MET A 99 -8.04 5.93 -1.11
CA MET A 99 -7.71 6.41 -2.44
C MET A 99 -6.18 6.37 -2.60
N ARG A 100 -5.71 5.79 -3.69
CA ARG A 100 -4.29 5.76 -4.04
C ARG A 100 -4.05 6.73 -5.19
N GLU A 101 -3.21 7.72 -4.95
CA GLU A 101 -2.75 8.63 -6.00
C GLU A 101 -1.60 7.98 -6.77
N PHE A 102 -1.67 8.06 -8.10
CA PHE A 102 -0.60 7.61 -8.98
C PHE A 102 0.17 8.82 -9.49
N PHE A 103 1.48 8.79 -9.35
CA PHE A 103 2.36 9.86 -9.78
C PHE A 103 3.24 9.41 -10.93
N LEU A 104 3.40 10.30 -11.90
CA LEU A 104 4.35 10.15 -12.98
C LEU A 104 5.61 10.96 -12.64
N VAL A 105 6.70 10.28 -12.32
CA VAL A 105 7.98 10.92 -12.01
C VAL A 105 8.83 11.03 -13.27
N THR A 106 9.34 12.23 -13.57
CA THR A 106 10.22 12.46 -14.71
C THR A 106 11.41 13.34 -14.32
N HIS A 107 12.56 13.13 -14.97
CA HIS A 107 13.75 13.94 -14.74
C HIS A 107 13.62 15.31 -15.42
N LYS A 108 13.83 16.40 -14.67
CA LYS A 108 13.60 17.78 -15.15
C LYS A 108 14.50 18.17 -16.33
N SER A 109 15.75 17.69 -16.36
CA SER A 109 16.75 18.11 -17.35
C SER A 109 17.04 17.09 -18.45
N ARG A 110 16.32 15.96 -18.52
CA ARG A 110 16.45 15.04 -19.67
C ARG A 110 15.51 15.46 -20.79
N SER A 111 16.06 15.62 -21.98
CA SER A 111 15.24 15.74 -23.19
C SER A 111 14.47 14.44 -23.40
N ARG A 112 13.15 14.55 -23.57
CA ARG A 112 12.28 13.40 -23.78
C ARG A 112 12.34 13.01 -25.24
N SER A 113 12.69 11.75 -25.52
CA SER A 113 12.61 11.20 -26.87
C SER A 113 11.17 11.29 -27.41
N PRO A 114 10.99 11.26 -28.74
CA PRO A 114 9.65 11.19 -29.34
C PRO A 114 8.81 10.05 -28.76
N LEU A 115 9.40 8.86 -28.57
CA LEU A 115 8.75 7.72 -27.92
C LEU A 115 8.36 8.03 -26.47
N GLY A 116 9.25 8.67 -25.70
CA GLY A 116 8.95 9.09 -24.34
C GLY A 116 7.76 10.06 -24.28
N LYS A 117 7.69 11.04 -25.20
CA LYS A 117 6.54 11.95 -25.30
C LYS A 117 5.25 11.21 -25.65
N ALA A 118 5.30 10.30 -26.63
CA ALA A 118 4.15 9.50 -27.01
C ALA A 118 3.62 8.63 -25.85
N PHE A 119 4.52 7.99 -25.10
CA PHE A 119 4.16 7.18 -23.93
C PHE A 119 3.53 8.03 -22.81
N LEU A 120 4.05 9.23 -22.56
CA LEU A 120 3.45 10.14 -21.58
C LEU A 120 2.03 10.57 -21.98
N SER A 121 1.82 10.92 -23.25
CA SER A 121 0.49 11.25 -23.77
C SER A 121 -0.48 10.06 -23.62
N PHE A 122 -0.02 8.84 -23.92
CA PHE A 122 -0.79 7.62 -23.72
C PHE A 122 -1.20 7.44 -22.24
N LEU A 123 -0.26 7.56 -21.30
CA LEU A 123 -0.54 7.43 -19.87
C LEU A 123 -1.53 8.49 -19.37
N GLN A 124 -1.41 9.73 -19.84
CA GLN A 124 -2.33 10.81 -19.47
C GLN A 124 -3.76 10.55 -19.97
N GLN A 125 -3.92 9.99 -21.17
CA GLN A 125 -5.23 9.60 -21.68
C GLN A 125 -5.82 8.43 -20.89
N ALA A 126 -5.01 7.39 -20.63
CA ALA A 126 -5.43 6.24 -19.84
C ALA A 126 -5.82 6.62 -18.41
N ALA A 127 -5.11 7.58 -17.80
CA ALA A 127 -5.44 8.10 -16.46
C ALA A 127 -6.80 8.81 -16.42
N LYS A 128 -7.14 9.59 -17.45
CA LYS A 128 -8.45 10.26 -17.56
C LYS A 128 -9.62 9.27 -17.71
N ALA A 129 -9.40 8.15 -18.39
CA ALA A 129 -10.41 7.11 -18.57
C ALA A 129 -10.59 6.18 -17.35
N ALA A 130 -9.68 6.26 -16.37
CA ALA A 130 -9.65 5.39 -15.20
C ALA A 130 -10.18 6.04 -13.90
N GLY A 131 -10.64 7.30 -13.97
CA GLY A 131 -11.35 8.00 -12.90
C GLY A 131 -12.85 7.81 -13.02
#